data_AF-A0A517MUS7-F1
#
_entry.id   AF-A0A517MUS7-F1
#
_cell.length_a   1.000
_cell.length_b   1.000
_cell.length_c   1.000
_cell.angle_alpha   90.00
_cell.angle_beta   90.00
_cell.angle_gamma   90.00
#
_symmetry.space_group_name_H-M   'P 1'
#
loop_
_entity.id
_entity.type
_entity.pdbx_description
1 polymer ?
#
loop_
_entity_poly.entity_id
_entity_poly.type
_entity_poly.pdbx_seq_one_letter_code
_entity_poly.pdbx_strand_id
1 'polypeptide(L)'
;MEDFDLASLAAYLHQMPAQIARLAERGKLPGRRVGGEWVFSRPEIHHWLEDRIGVSDDEELAGIETNLERADKTGVEVTLGELLPLEAIAIPLQARTRRKVITAMCNLAADTGMLWDPEKMAEAVTARENLQSTALDIGVALLHPRRPQASILSQAVVSLGITAAGIPFGGSHGQLTDVFFLLGSTSDQEHLRLLARLSRVISDPDLLAELRAADDPQKARRLITDRDLQLSE
;
A
#
# COMPACT_ATOMS: atom_id res chain seq x y z
N MET A 1 2.63 -18.33 12.52
CA MET A 1 1.38 -17.55 12.32
C MET A 1 0.42 -18.49 11.62
N GLU A 2 -0.76 -18.73 12.16
CA GLU A 2 -1.68 -19.78 11.68
C GLU A 2 -2.42 -19.35 10.39
N ASP A 3 -2.74 -20.35 9.55
CA ASP A 3 -3.64 -20.21 8.41
C ASP A 3 -5.05 -19.82 8.90
N PHE A 4 -5.84 -19.17 8.06
CA PHE A 4 -7.23 -18.90 8.39
C PHE A 4 -8.10 -20.13 8.14
N ASP A 5 -9.05 -20.36 9.03
CA ASP A 5 -10.25 -21.14 8.73
C ASP A 5 -11.34 -20.24 8.09
N LEU A 6 -12.48 -20.83 7.73
CA LEU A 6 -13.58 -20.08 7.12
C LEU A 6 -14.10 -18.94 8.00
N ALA A 7 -14.24 -19.17 9.30
CA ALA A 7 -14.82 -18.21 10.23
C ALA A 7 -13.87 -17.03 10.50
N SER A 8 -12.60 -17.33 10.73
CA SER A 8 -11.54 -16.33 10.94
C SER A 8 -11.25 -15.53 9.68
N LEU A 9 -11.28 -16.13 8.48
CA LEU A 9 -11.16 -15.36 7.23
C LEU A 9 -12.37 -14.48 6.98
N ALA A 10 -13.58 -14.99 7.25
CA ALA A 10 -14.82 -14.22 7.13
C ALA A 10 -14.81 -13.00 8.07
N ALA A 11 -14.38 -13.20 9.31
CA ALA A 11 -14.19 -12.10 10.26
C ALA A 11 -13.12 -11.12 9.78
N TYR A 12 -11.97 -11.62 9.29
CA TYR A 12 -10.88 -10.78 8.78
C TYR A 12 -11.30 -9.91 7.58
N LEU A 13 -12.15 -10.44 6.70
CA LEU A 13 -12.63 -9.74 5.50
C LEU A 13 -13.95 -8.99 5.72
N HIS A 14 -14.54 -9.05 6.92
CA HIS A 14 -15.88 -8.53 7.23
C HIS A 14 -16.98 -9.02 6.27
N GLN A 15 -16.89 -10.29 5.87
CA GLN A 15 -17.90 -10.93 5.04
C GLN A 15 -18.57 -12.06 5.81
N MET A 16 -19.75 -12.47 5.35
CA MET A 16 -20.41 -13.65 5.90
C MET A 16 -19.61 -14.91 5.50
N PRO A 17 -19.47 -15.92 6.39
CA PRO A 17 -18.80 -17.18 6.04
C PRO A 17 -19.33 -17.82 4.75
N ALA A 18 -20.63 -17.69 4.48
CA ALA A 18 -21.25 -18.17 3.24
C ALA A 18 -20.76 -17.45 1.97
N GLN A 19 -20.37 -16.17 2.05
CA GLN A 19 -19.79 -15.43 0.93
C GLN A 19 -18.35 -15.89 0.67
N ILE A 20 -17.55 -16.07 1.72
CA ILE A 20 -16.17 -16.60 1.63
C ILE A 20 -16.19 -18.00 1.03
N ALA A 21 -17.05 -18.89 1.53
CA ALA A 21 -17.19 -20.25 1.00
C ALA A 21 -17.55 -20.23 -0.49
N ARG A 22 -18.50 -19.38 -0.90
CA ARG A 22 -18.90 -19.24 -2.30
C ARG A 22 -17.77 -18.72 -3.19
N LEU A 23 -16.94 -17.80 -2.70
CA LEU A 23 -15.76 -17.31 -3.43
C LEU A 23 -14.73 -18.43 -3.61
N ALA A 24 -14.45 -19.18 -2.53
CA ALA A 24 -13.52 -20.30 -2.53
C ALA A 24 -13.98 -21.42 -3.50
N GLU A 25 -15.26 -21.80 -3.45
CA GLU A 25 -15.85 -22.81 -4.34
C GLU A 25 -15.77 -22.43 -5.82
N ARG A 26 -15.86 -21.12 -6.12
CA ARG A 26 -15.75 -20.59 -7.48
C ARG A 26 -14.30 -20.38 -7.93
N GLY A 27 -13.31 -20.71 -7.10
CA GLY A 27 -11.90 -20.45 -7.37
C GLY A 27 -11.53 -18.97 -7.40
N LYS A 28 -12.40 -18.09 -6.89
CA LYS A 28 -12.18 -16.62 -6.86
C LYS A 28 -11.45 -16.14 -5.61
N LEU A 29 -11.18 -17.04 -4.67
CA LEU A 29 -10.45 -16.82 -3.43
C LEU A 29 -9.52 -18.01 -3.23
N PRO A 30 -8.19 -17.82 -3.07
CA PRO A 30 -7.27 -18.93 -2.92
C PRO A 30 -7.49 -19.62 -1.58
N GLY A 31 -7.75 -20.92 -1.62
CA GLY A 31 -7.99 -21.74 -0.45
C GLY A 31 -7.94 -23.22 -0.81
N ARG A 32 -7.74 -24.07 0.19
CA ARG A 32 -7.69 -25.53 0.05
C ARG A 32 -8.60 -26.20 1.08
N ARG A 33 -8.98 -27.45 0.82
CA ARG A 33 -9.71 -28.27 1.79
C ARG A 33 -8.77 -29.21 2.52
N VAL A 34 -8.83 -29.22 3.85
CA VAL A 34 -8.09 -30.14 4.72
C VAL A 34 -9.10 -30.80 5.65
N GLY A 35 -9.24 -32.12 5.57
CA GLY A 35 -10.24 -32.84 6.37
C GLY A 35 -11.70 -32.48 6.05
N GLY A 36 -11.97 -31.95 4.85
CA GLY A 36 -13.31 -31.49 4.44
C GLY A 36 -13.59 -30.01 4.76
N GLU A 37 -12.78 -29.40 5.63
CA GLU A 37 -12.90 -27.99 6.02
C GLU A 37 -12.03 -27.09 5.15
N TRP A 38 -12.47 -25.84 4.97
CA TRP A 38 -11.70 -24.82 4.25
C TRP A 38 -10.56 -24.27 5.11
N VAL A 39 -9.36 -24.22 4.53
CA VAL A 39 -8.17 -23.61 5.09
C VAL A 39 -7.58 -22.65 4.05
N PHE A 40 -7.24 -21.44 4.50
CA PHE A 40 -6.76 -20.35 3.66
C PHE A 40 -5.39 -19.88 4.15
N SER A 41 -4.38 -20.01 3.29
CA SER A 41 -3.03 -19.55 3.57
C SER A 41 -3.02 -18.04 3.73
N ARG A 42 -2.63 -17.54 4.91
CA ARG A 42 -2.55 -16.08 5.17
C ARG A 42 -1.69 -15.34 4.12
N PRO A 43 -0.52 -15.86 3.70
CA PRO A 43 0.24 -15.28 2.59
C PRO A 43 -0.49 -15.24 1.25
N GLU A 44 -1.32 -16.24 0.92
CA GLU A 44 -2.08 -16.27 -0.34
C GLU A 44 -3.26 -15.30 -0.30
N ILE A 45 -3.97 -15.22 0.83
CA ILE A 45 -5.05 -14.26 1.04
C ILE A 45 -4.53 -12.83 0.95
N HIS A 46 -3.40 -12.53 1.59
CA HIS A 46 -2.80 -11.20 1.56
C HIS A 46 -2.44 -10.79 0.13
N HIS A 47 -1.78 -11.68 -0.61
CA HIS A 47 -1.44 -11.44 -2.01
C HIS A 47 -2.69 -11.24 -2.87
N TRP A 48 -3.73 -12.05 -2.67
CA TRP A 48 -5.00 -11.91 -3.37
C TRP A 48 -5.69 -10.56 -3.10
N LEU A 49 -5.59 -10.02 -1.87
CA LEU A 49 -6.12 -8.70 -1.54
C LEU A 49 -5.31 -7.58 -2.19
N GLU A 50 -3.97 -7.66 -2.16
CA GLU A 50 -3.08 -6.70 -2.84
C GLU A 50 -3.43 -6.59 -4.34
N ASP A 51 -3.52 -7.73 -5.01
CA ASP A 51 -3.80 -7.78 -6.45
C ASP A 51 -5.18 -7.19 -6.77
N ARG A 52 -6.16 -7.38 -5.89
CA ARG A 52 -7.50 -6.78 -6.02
C ARG A 52 -7.44 -5.26 -5.85
N ILE A 53 -6.78 -4.77 -4.82
CA ILE A 53 -6.65 -3.32 -4.57
C ILE A 53 -6.00 -2.62 -5.76
N GLY A 54 -5.02 -3.25 -6.42
CA GLY A 54 -4.34 -2.68 -7.59
C GLY A 54 -5.21 -2.52 -8.84
N VAL A 55 -6.37 -3.19 -8.94
CA VAL A 55 -7.25 -3.16 -10.12
C VAL A 55 -8.69 -2.69 -9.82
N SER A 56 -8.99 -2.34 -8.57
CA SER A 56 -10.31 -1.91 -8.12
C SER A 56 -10.58 -0.44 -8.45
N ASP A 57 -11.86 -0.12 -8.68
CA ASP A 57 -12.34 1.26 -8.77
C ASP A 57 -12.55 1.88 -7.37
N ASP A 58 -12.88 3.18 -7.31
CA ASP A 58 -13.02 3.90 -6.04
C ASP A 58 -14.15 3.34 -5.15
N GLU A 59 -15.27 2.89 -5.74
CA GLU A 59 -16.39 2.32 -4.97
C GLU A 59 -15.98 0.98 -4.33
N GLU A 60 -15.30 0.11 -5.09
CA GLU A 60 -14.75 -1.14 -4.58
C GLU A 60 -13.69 -0.92 -3.49
N LEU A 61 -12.79 0.06 -3.68
CA LEU A 61 -11.76 0.41 -2.72
C LEU A 61 -12.35 0.95 -1.41
N ALA A 62 -13.36 1.83 -1.49
CA ALA A 62 -14.08 2.34 -0.31
C ALA A 62 -14.72 1.20 0.49
N GLY A 63 -15.29 0.20 -0.21
CA GLY A 63 -15.84 -1.00 0.42
C GLY A 63 -14.78 -1.87 1.09
N ILE A 64 -13.61 -2.05 0.46
CA ILE A 64 -12.48 -2.79 1.05
C ILE A 64 -11.96 -2.07 2.30
N GLU A 65 -11.76 -0.76 2.21
CA GLU A 65 -11.28 0.08 3.30
C GLU A 65 -12.22 0.05 4.51
N THR A 66 -13.51 0.32 4.30
CA THR A 66 -14.53 0.28 5.36
C THR A 66 -14.53 -1.08 6.09
N ASN A 67 -14.31 -2.17 5.36
CA ASN A 67 -14.20 -3.50 5.93
C ASN A 67 -12.93 -3.65 6.77
N LEU A 68 -11.78 -3.21 6.26
CA LEU A 68 -10.50 -3.26 7.00
C LEU A 68 -10.51 -2.40 8.27
N GLU A 69 -11.20 -1.26 8.26
CA GLU A 69 -11.35 -0.38 9.43
C GLU A 69 -12.17 -1.03 10.54
N ARG A 70 -13.26 -1.71 10.20
CA ARG A 70 -14.09 -2.44 11.17
C ARG A 70 -13.35 -3.59 11.84
N ALA A 71 -12.29 -4.12 11.22
CA ALA A 71 -11.46 -5.18 11.82
C ALA A 71 -10.52 -4.62 12.88
N ASP A 72 -10.21 -3.32 12.81
CA ASP A 72 -9.21 -2.70 13.66
C ASP A 72 -9.81 -2.40 15.02
N LYS A 73 -9.34 -3.14 16.03
CA LYS A 73 -9.83 -3.01 17.41
C LYS A 73 -9.26 -1.80 18.14
N THR A 74 -8.29 -1.11 17.55
CA THR A 74 -7.61 0.03 18.19
C THR A 74 -8.44 1.31 18.14
N GLY A 75 -9.31 1.47 17.14
CA GLY A 75 -10.22 2.62 17.02
C GLY A 75 -9.53 3.97 16.80
N VAL A 76 -8.22 3.98 16.52
CA VAL A 76 -7.48 5.21 16.21
C VAL A 76 -7.55 5.44 14.71
N GLU A 77 -8.29 6.47 14.32
CA GLU A 77 -8.28 6.96 12.94
C GLU A 77 -6.97 7.73 12.74
N VAL A 78 -6.02 7.08 12.07
CA VAL A 78 -4.75 7.70 11.69
C VAL A 78 -4.88 8.21 10.26
N THR A 79 -4.62 9.49 10.07
CA THR A 79 -4.65 10.12 8.74
C THR A 79 -3.34 9.88 7.99
N LEU A 80 -3.37 9.86 6.66
CA LEU A 80 -2.15 9.80 5.84
C LEU A 80 -1.22 10.97 6.12
N GLY A 81 -1.76 12.14 6.48
CA GLY A 81 -0.98 13.32 6.86
C GLY A 81 -0.12 13.10 8.11
N GLU A 82 -0.57 12.27 9.05
CA GLU A 82 0.20 11.90 10.25
C GLU A 82 1.29 10.87 9.95
N LEU A 83 1.05 9.99 8.97
CA LEU A 83 2.00 8.96 8.54
C LEU A 83 3.03 9.47 7.53
N LEU A 84 2.83 10.67 6.98
CA LEU A 84 3.71 11.29 5.98
C LEU A 84 4.40 12.53 6.59
N PRO A 85 5.42 12.34 7.45
CA PRO A 85 6.21 13.45 7.98
C PRO A 85 6.99 14.14 6.85
N LEU A 86 7.38 15.41 7.06
CA LEU A 86 8.04 16.20 6.01
C LEU A 86 9.39 15.62 5.59
N GLU A 87 10.10 15.00 6.53
CA GLU A 87 11.36 14.29 6.35
C GLU A 87 11.21 13.08 5.40
N ALA A 88 10.00 12.52 5.29
CA ALA A 88 9.69 11.41 4.40
C ALA A 88 9.32 11.86 2.97
N ILE A 89 9.47 13.15 2.64
CA ILE A 89 9.09 13.71 1.34
C ILE A 89 10.31 14.28 0.61
N ALA A 90 10.50 13.88 -0.65
CA ALA A 90 11.51 14.47 -1.53
C ALA A 90 10.93 14.97 -2.85
N ILE A 91 11.05 16.28 -3.08
CA ILE A 91 10.65 16.96 -4.30
C ILE A 91 11.76 17.96 -4.68
N PRO A 92 12.56 17.71 -5.74
CA PRO A 92 12.62 16.48 -6.51
C PRO A 92 13.36 15.33 -5.78
N LEU A 93 12.86 14.11 -5.91
CA LEU A 93 13.58 12.88 -5.56
C LEU A 93 14.74 12.66 -6.53
N GLN A 94 15.97 12.59 -6.01
CA GLN A 94 17.18 12.40 -6.80
C GLN A 94 17.43 10.93 -7.14
N ALA A 95 16.64 10.39 -8.07
CA ALA A 95 16.79 9.03 -8.57
C ALA A 95 16.50 8.97 -10.09
N ARG A 96 17.12 8.02 -10.79
CA ARG A 96 16.96 7.82 -12.25
C ARG A 96 16.78 6.37 -12.68
N THR A 97 16.84 5.44 -11.73
CA THR A 97 16.70 4.01 -12.00
C THR A 97 15.82 3.39 -10.92
N ARG A 98 15.12 2.30 -11.24
CA ARG A 98 14.26 1.57 -10.30
C ARG A 98 14.95 1.32 -8.96
N ARG A 99 16.16 0.75 -8.99
CA ARG A 99 16.95 0.48 -7.78
C ARG A 99 17.24 1.74 -6.97
N LYS A 100 17.62 2.84 -7.64
CA LYS A 100 17.92 4.10 -6.95
C LYS A 100 16.68 4.75 -6.34
N VAL A 101 15.52 4.62 -6.99
CA VAL A 101 14.23 5.06 -6.41
C VAL A 101 13.94 4.26 -5.15
N ILE A 102 13.98 2.92 -5.20
CA ILE A 102 13.68 2.08 -4.02
C ILE A 102 14.62 2.43 -2.85
N THR A 103 15.93 2.52 -3.09
CA THR A 103 16.89 2.91 -2.04
C THR A 103 16.62 4.32 -1.51
N ALA A 104 16.38 5.30 -2.38
CA ALA A 104 16.14 6.68 -1.95
C ALA A 104 14.86 6.80 -1.11
N MET A 105 13.78 6.11 -1.51
CA MET A 105 12.53 6.07 -0.76
C MET A 105 12.70 5.42 0.62
N CYS A 106 13.47 4.34 0.73
CA CYS A 106 13.76 3.71 2.03
C CYS A 106 14.61 4.63 2.92
N ASN A 107 15.52 5.41 2.34
CA ASN A 107 16.29 6.40 3.10
C ASN A 107 15.40 7.54 3.62
N LEU A 108 14.43 8.02 2.84
CA LEU A 108 13.45 9.01 3.34
C LEU A 108 12.67 8.49 4.55
N ALA A 109 12.23 7.23 4.50
CA ALA A 109 11.60 6.60 5.66
C ALA A 109 12.55 6.51 6.86
N ALA A 110 13.84 6.26 6.64
CA ALA A 110 14.84 6.21 7.72
C ALA A 110 15.15 7.60 8.31
N ASP A 111 15.15 8.66 7.50
CA ASP A 111 15.39 10.04 7.94
C ASP A 111 14.34 10.54 8.95
N THR A 112 13.15 9.90 8.99
CA THR A 112 12.13 10.14 10.03
C THR A 112 12.50 9.60 11.41
N GLY A 113 13.50 8.71 11.50
CA GLY A 113 13.82 7.94 12.69
C GLY A 113 12.90 6.73 12.96
N MET A 114 11.87 6.50 12.13
CA MET A 114 10.91 5.41 12.33
C MET A 114 11.40 4.06 11.78
N LEU A 115 12.26 4.09 10.75
CA LEU A 115 12.89 2.93 10.10
C LEU A 115 14.39 2.90 10.42
N TRP A 116 14.89 1.84 11.07
CA TRP A 116 16.31 1.74 11.46
C TRP A 116 17.16 0.80 10.58
N ASP A 117 16.55 0.13 9.61
CA ASP A 117 17.26 -0.74 8.65
C ASP A 117 16.71 -0.53 7.23
N PRO A 118 17.09 0.59 6.57
CA PRO A 118 16.63 0.91 5.23
C PRO A 118 17.11 -0.07 4.17
N GLU A 119 18.25 -0.75 4.39
CA GLU A 119 18.78 -1.74 3.47
C GLU A 119 17.86 -2.96 3.41
N LYS A 120 17.49 -3.51 4.57
CA LYS A 120 16.54 -4.63 4.65
C LYS A 120 15.16 -4.26 4.10
N MET A 121 14.68 -3.04 4.31
CA MET A 121 13.45 -2.56 3.67
C MET A 121 13.59 -2.53 2.15
N ALA A 122 14.69 -1.99 1.63
CA ALA A 122 14.95 -1.92 0.19
C ALA A 122 15.05 -3.31 -0.45
N GLU A 123 15.64 -4.29 0.23
CA GLU A 123 15.66 -5.69 -0.20
C GLU A 123 14.25 -6.28 -0.26
N ALA A 124 13.44 -6.08 0.78
CA ALA A 124 12.06 -6.58 0.84
C ALA A 124 11.16 -5.97 -0.23
N VAL A 125 11.28 -4.65 -0.46
CA VAL A 125 10.57 -3.94 -1.53
C VAL A 125 11.06 -4.40 -2.91
N THR A 126 12.37 -4.55 -3.11
CA THR A 126 12.93 -5.07 -4.37
C THR A 126 12.43 -6.47 -4.67
N ALA A 127 12.36 -7.35 -3.67
CA ALA A 127 11.81 -8.69 -3.82
C ALA A 127 10.34 -8.66 -4.26
N ARG A 128 9.51 -7.75 -3.71
CA ARG A 128 8.11 -7.56 -4.11
C ARG A 128 7.98 -7.03 -5.54
N GLU A 129 8.78 -6.03 -5.89
CA GLU A 129 8.78 -5.39 -7.22
C GLU A 129 9.23 -6.37 -8.31
N ASN A 130 10.11 -7.32 -8.00
CA ASN A 130 10.55 -8.35 -8.94
C ASN A 130 9.51 -9.43 -9.22
N LEU A 131 8.51 -9.62 -8.35
CA LEU A 131 7.40 -10.53 -8.62
C LEU A 131 6.46 -9.93 -9.67
N GLN A 132 6.07 -8.69 -9.44
CA GLN A 132 5.24 -7.89 -10.33
C GLN A 132 5.45 -6.42 -9.98
N SER A 133 5.46 -5.56 -11.00
CA SER A 133 5.63 -4.13 -10.77
C SER A 133 4.49 -3.57 -9.93
N THR A 134 4.83 -2.66 -9.02
CA THR A 134 3.88 -1.87 -8.24
C THR A 134 3.53 -0.53 -8.91
N ALA A 135 4.02 -0.32 -10.14
CA ALA A 135 3.64 0.82 -10.96
C ALA A 135 2.19 0.68 -11.45
N LEU A 136 1.46 1.78 -11.38
CA LEU A 136 0.11 1.93 -11.88
C LEU A 136 0.12 2.76 -13.17
N ASP A 137 -0.86 2.55 -14.04
CA ASP A 137 -1.00 3.23 -15.34
C ASP A 137 -1.51 4.69 -15.21
N ILE A 138 -1.13 5.35 -14.11
CA ILE A 138 -1.34 6.77 -13.77
C ILE A 138 -0.03 7.51 -13.47
N GLY A 139 1.11 6.86 -13.74
CA GLY A 139 2.46 7.40 -13.50
C GLY A 139 2.88 7.40 -12.03
N VAL A 140 2.22 6.57 -11.21
CA VAL A 140 2.48 6.41 -9.77
C VAL A 140 2.98 4.98 -9.51
N ALA A 141 3.87 4.79 -8.53
CA ALA A 141 4.17 3.46 -8.00
C ALA A 141 3.98 3.42 -6.47
N LEU A 142 3.34 2.36 -5.99
CA LEU A 142 3.09 2.10 -4.58
C LEU A 142 4.08 1.06 -4.06
N LEU A 143 5.29 1.49 -3.73
CA LEU A 143 6.36 0.63 -3.23
C LEU A 143 5.99 0.09 -1.85
N HIS A 144 6.01 -1.23 -1.69
CA HIS A 144 5.76 -1.87 -0.41
C HIS A 144 6.44 -3.24 -0.35
N PRO A 145 6.83 -3.72 0.85
CA PRO A 145 7.27 -5.10 1.00
C PRO A 145 6.06 -6.05 0.95
N ARG A 146 6.26 -7.29 0.54
CA ARG A 146 5.19 -8.32 0.53
C ARG A 146 4.58 -8.59 1.92
N ARG A 147 5.34 -8.31 2.97
CA ARG A 147 4.95 -8.52 4.35
C ARG A 147 5.39 -7.32 5.19
N PRO A 148 4.61 -6.94 6.22
CA PRO A 148 4.98 -5.90 7.17
C PRO A 148 6.36 -6.16 7.76
N GLN A 149 7.11 -5.08 8.00
CA GLN A 149 8.50 -5.14 8.44
C GLN A 149 8.63 -4.71 9.90
N ALA A 150 7.80 -5.29 10.78
CA ALA A 150 7.72 -4.92 12.20
C ALA A 150 9.06 -5.00 12.97
N SER A 151 10.01 -5.82 12.50
CA SER A 151 11.34 -5.92 13.11
C SER A 151 12.26 -4.72 12.84
N ILE A 152 11.89 -3.82 11.93
CA ILE A 152 12.70 -2.69 11.49
C ILE A 152 11.95 -1.35 11.51
N LEU A 153 10.69 -1.35 11.95
CA LEU A 153 9.81 -0.19 12.02
C LEU A 153 9.26 -0.03 13.44
N SER A 154 9.22 1.21 13.92
CA SER A 154 8.60 1.55 15.22
C SER A 154 7.08 1.71 15.10
N GLN A 155 6.62 2.18 13.95
CA GLN A 155 5.21 2.40 13.59
C GLN A 155 5.08 2.44 12.07
N ALA A 156 3.85 2.54 11.55
CA ALA A 156 3.64 2.80 10.13
C ALA A 156 4.24 4.14 9.69
N VAL A 157 4.68 4.19 8.43
CA VAL A 157 5.23 5.39 7.80
C VAL A 157 4.95 5.34 6.31
N VAL A 158 4.60 6.49 5.73
CA VAL A 158 4.51 6.69 4.29
C VAL A 158 5.62 7.65 3.88
N SER A 159 6.26 7.39 2.74
CA SER A 159 7.19 8.34 2.12
C SER A 159 6.71 8.70 0.73
N LEU A 160 6.98 9.92 0.30
CA LEU A 160 6.64 10.45 -1.03
C LEU A 160 7.91 10.93 -1.74
N GLY A 161 8.12 10.49 -2.97
CA GLY A 161 9.17 11.01 -3.83
C GLY A 161 8.60 11.37 -5.20
N ILE A 162 8.92 12.57 -5.68
CA ILE A 162 8.54 13.02 -7.02
C ILE A 162 9.79 13.29 -7.83
N THR A 163 10.05 12.53 -8.89
CA THR A 163 11.24 12.71 -9.73
C THR A 163 11.01 13.79 -10.77
N ALA A 164 12.07 14.52 -11.13
CA ALA A 164 11.96 15.61 -12.12
C ALA A 164 11.60 15.13 -13.54
N ALA A 165 11.79 13.85 -13.83
CA ALA A 165 11.38 13.21 -15.07
C ALA A 165 10.89 11.79 -14.77
N GLY A 166 9.98 11.29 -15.60
CA GLY A 166 9.48 9.93 -15.51
C GLY A 166 10.59 8.89 -15.72
N ILE A 167 10.52 7.80 -14.96
CA ILE A 167 11.45 6.68 -14.97
C ILE A 167 10.73 5.43 -15.48
N PRO A 168 11.35 4.62 -16.36
CA PRO A 168 10.82 3.30 -16.69
C PRO A 168 10.79 2.43 -15.43
N PHE A 169 9.60 2.22 -14.87
CA PHE A 169 9.44 1.51 -13.59
C PHE A 169 8.65 0.21 -13.72
N GLY A 170 7.95 -0.03 -14.82
CA GLY A 170 7.19 -1.26 -15.05
C GLY A 170 5.71 -1.05 -15.39
N GLY A 171 5.29 0.20 -15.61
CA GLY A 171 3.94 0.51 -16.11
C GLY A 171 3.66 -0.10 -17.49
N SER A 172 2.38 -0.33 -17.77
CA SER A 172 1.92 -0.92 -19.02
C SER A 172 2.28 -0.03 -20.21
N HIS A 173 2.46 -0.65 -21.38
CA HIS A 173 2.73 0.06 -22.64
C HIS A 173 3.91 1.07 -22.60
N GLY A 174 4.86 0.87 -21.69
CA GLY A 174 6.03 1.76 -21.55
C GLY A 174 5.74 3.06 -20.81
N GLN A 175 4.62 3.14 -20.07
CA GLN A 175 4.32 4.29 -19.23
C GLN A 175 5.41 4.52 -18.18
N LEU A 176 5.83 5.78 -18.07
CA LEU A 176 6.85 6.22 -17.12
C LEU A 176 6.19 6.58 -15.78
N THR A 177 6.93 6.36 -14.70
CA THR A 177 6.52 6.68 -13.33
C THR A 177 7.37 7.82 -12.81
N ASP A 178 6.73 8.85 -12.25
CA ASP A 178 7.38 10.03 -11.69
C ASP A 178 6.99 10.29 -10.23
N VAL A 179 5.88 9.73 -9.77
CA VAL A 179 5.44 9.81 -8.37
C VAL A 179 5.60 8.44 -7.71
N PHE A 180 6.24 8.42 -6.56
CA PHE A 180 6.55 7.20 -5.80
C PHE A 180 6.07 7.34 -4.38
N PHE A 181 5.34 6.35 -3.90
CA PHE A 181 5.03 6.21 -2.49
C PHE A 181 5.72 4.96 -1.95
N LEU A 182 6.28 5.04 -0.75
CA LEU A 182 6.73 3.87 0.01
C LEU A 182 5.82 3.68 1.22
N LEU A 183 5.30 2.47 1.40
CA LEU A 183 4.46 2.11 2.54
C LEU A 183 5.24 1.19 3.48
N GLY A 184 5.53 1.69 4.68
CA GLY A 184 6.01 0.93 5.83
C GLY A 184 4.86 0.65 6.79
N SER A 185 4.71 -0.59 7.22
CA SER A 185 3.68 -1.03 8.18
C SER A 185 4.21 -2.13 9.10
N THR A 186 3.57 -2.26 10.25
CA THR A 186 3.92 -3.19 11.33
C THR A 186 2.98 -4.40 11.42
N SER A 187 1.81 -4.34 10.80
CA SER A 187 0.85 -5.46 10.74
C SER A 187 0.22 -5.63 9.37
N ASP A 188 -0.25 -6.85 9.06
CA ASP A 188 -0.87 -7.17 7.76
C ASP A 188 -2.14 -6.33 7.51
N GLN A 189 -2.87 -6.03 8.58
CA GLN A 189 -4.10 -5.26 8.50
C GLN A 189 -3.82 -3.78 8.22
N GLU A 190 -2.87 -3.20 8.96
CA GLU A 190 -2.39 -1.83 8.75
C GLU A 190 -1.85 -1.67 7.32
N HIS A 191 -1.10 -2.67 6.84
CA HIS A 191 -0.58 -2.70 5.48
C HIS A 191 -1.67 -2.55 4.41
N LEU A 192 -2.70 -3.41 4.47
CA LEU A 192 -3.78 -3.42 3.49
C LEU A 192 -4.65 -2.17 3.60
N ARG A 193 -4.87 -1.66 4.82
CA ARG A 193 -5.62 -0.41 5.05
C ARG A 193 -4.91 0.77 4.39
N LEU A 194 -3.61 0.92 4.64
CA LEU A 194 -2.81 1.99 4.04
C LEU A 194 -2.74 1.88 2.53
N LEU A 195 -2.60 0.66 1.99
CA LEU A 195 -2.58 0.44 0.56
C LEU A 195 -3.92 0.83 -0.08
N ALA A 196 -5.05 0.39 0.48
CA ALA A 196 -6.38 0.74 -0.01
C ALA A 196 -6.64 2.25 0.05
N ARG A 197 -6.34 2.88 1.20
CA ARG A 197 -6.51 4.32 1.40
C ARG A 197 -5.71 5.13 0.40
N LEU A 198 -4.42 4.81 0.28
CA LEU A 198 -3.53 5.54 -0.62
C LEU A 198 -3.95 5.34 -2.08
N SER A 199 -4.37 4.14 -2.49
CA SER A 199 -4.92 3.89 -3.82
C SER A 199 -6.13 4.78 -4.14
N ARG A 200 -7.03 5.01 -3.16
CA ARG A 200 -8.17 5.94 -3.35
C ARG A 200 -7.70 7.38 -3.50
N VAL A 201 -6.78 7.82 -2.64
CA VAL A 201 -6.24 9.19 -2.67
C VAL A 201 -5.61 9.49 -4.01
N ILE A 202 -4.77 8.59 -4.53
CA ILE A 202 -4.09 8.78 -5.82
C ILE A 202 -4.98 8.51 -7.05
N SER A 203 -6.20 7.99 -6.86
CA SER A 203 -7.13 7.81 -7.98
C SER A 203 -7.64 9.14 -8.53
N ASP A 204 -7.48 10.22 -7.76
CA ASP A 204 -7.84 11.58 -8.15
C ASP A 204 -6.79 12.18 -9.11
N PRO A 205 -7.14 12.40 -10.39
CA PRO A 205 -6.21 12.94 -11.37
C PRO A 205 -5.82 14.40 -11.09
N ASP A 206 -6.70 15.19 -10.46
CA ASP A 206 -6.43 16.58 -10.14
C ASP A 206 -5.40 16.67 -9.01
N LEU A 207 -5.53 15.83 -7.96
CA LEU A 207 -4.52 15.70 -6.92
C LEU A 207 -3.15 15.34 -7.53
N LEU A 208 -3.09 14.38 -8.45
CA LEU A 208 -1.84 13.97 -9.06
C LEU A 208 -1.19 15.08 -9.91
N ALA A 209 -2.00 15.88 -10.59
CA ALA A 209 -1.51 17.05 -11.31
C ALA A 209 -0.94 18.10 -10.35
N GLU A 210 -1.62 18.36 -9.23
CA GLU A 210 -1.17 19.29 -8.20
C GLU A 210 0.09 18.82 -7.48
N LEU A 211 0.21 17.51 -7.19
CA LEU A 211 1.42 16.91 -6.62
C LEU A 211 2.62 17.07 -7.56
N ARG A 212 2.45 16.83 -8.86
CA ARG A 212 3.52 17.05 -9.86
C ARG A 212 3.93 18.52 -9.98
N ALA A 213 3.03 19.44 -9.68
CA ALA A 213 3.27 20.88 -9.65
C ALA A 213 3.69 21.40 -8.26
N ALA A 214 3.84 20.52 -7.26
CA ALA A 214 4.35 20.91 -5.96
C ALA A 214 5.85 21.20 -6.04
N ASP A 215 6.27 22.26 -5.37
CA ASP A 215 7.64 22.78 -5.34
C ASP A 215 8.30 22.58 -3.96
N ASP A 216 7.53 22.15 -2.96
CA ASP A 216 8.03 21.86 -1.62
C ASP A 216 7.27 20.70 -0.92
N PRO A 217 7.91 20.04 0.08
CA PRO A 217 7.29 19.00 0.89
C PRO A 217 6.01 19.39 1.63
N GLN A 218 5.91 20.63 2.12
CA GLN A 218 4.79 21.09 2.93
C GLN A 218 3.51 21.15 2.11
N LYS A 219 3.59 21.69 0.89
CA LYS A 219 2.51 21.74 -0.08
C LYS A 219 2.05 20.33 -0.44
N ALA A 220 2.97 19.43 -0.78
CA ALA A 220 2.63 18.05 -1.13
C ALA A 220 1.94 17.30 0.02
N ARG A 221 2.46 17.43 1.25
CA ARG A 221 1.84 16.85 2.45
C ARG A 221 0.43 17.37 2.65
N ARG A 222 0.24 18.69 2.51
CA ARG A 222 -1.08 19.33 2.67
C ARG A 222 -2.08 18.80 1.64
N LEU A 223 -1.69 18.73 0.37
CA LEU A 223 -2.55 18.20 -0.70
C LEU A 223 -3.04 16.78 -0.39
N ILE A 224 -2.14 15.89 0.04
CA ILE A 224 -2.48 14.52 0.45
C ILE A 224 -3.40 14.53 1.67
N THR A 225 -3.10 15.36 2.67
CA THR A 225 -3.89 15.43 3.91
C THR A 225 -5.31 15.95 3.64
N ASP A 226 -5.44 17.00 2.84
CA ASP A 226 -6.74 17.60 2.50
C ASP A 226 -7.60 16.60 1.69
N ARG A 227 -6.99 15.90 0.72
CA ARG A 227 -7.70 14.86 -0.04
C ARG A 227 -8.08 13.66 0.82
N ASP A 228 -7.18 13.23 1.69
CA ASP A 228 -7.41 12.16 2.67
C ASP A 228 -8.63 12.51 3.52
N LEU A 229 -8.66 13.68 4.17
CA LEU A 229 -9.79 14.08 5.01
C LEU A 229 -11.13 14.11 4.25
N GLN A 230 -11.16 14.57 3.01
CA GLN A 230 -12.37 14.57 2.16
C GLN A 230 -12.91 13.16 1.86
N LEU A 231 -12.08 12.12 1.92
CA LEU A 231 -12.51 10.72 1.71
C LEU A 231 -13.05 10.07 2.99
N SER A 232 -12.80 10.69 4.16
CA SER A 232 -13.34 10.27 5.46
C SER A 232 -14.68 10.95 5.81
N GLU A 233 -15.08 12.00 5.09
CA GLU A 233 -16.38 12.70 5.24
C GLU A 233 -17.51 12.01 4.45
#